data_AF-A0A1Q8Q267-F1
#
_entry.id   AF-A0A1Q8Q267-F1
#
_cell.length_a   1.000
_cell.length_b   1.000
_cell.length_c   1.000
_cell.angle_alpha   90.00
_cell.angle_beta   90.00
_cell.angle_gamma   90.00
#
_symmetry.space_group_name_H-M   'P 1'
#
loop_
_entity.id
_entity.type
_entity.pdbx_description
1 polymer ?
#
loop_
_entity_poly.entity_id
_entity_poly.type
_entity_poly.pdbx_seq_one_letter_code
_entity_poly.pdbx_strand_id
1 'polypeptide(L)'
;MKQYTTIKGDTWSRVAYKELGSEYLFPLLLDENQKFRDFLIFPPGITLNIPDIVDVETVDNPPWMNDIVEEDEEEPSGVDNDVGA
;
A
#
# COMPACT_ATOMS: atom_id res chain seq x y z
N MET A 1 3.48 17.64 -12.38
CA MET A 1 4.48 17.25 -11.36
C MET A 1 3.85 17.27 -9.99
N LYS A 2 3.57 16.09 -9.45
CA LYS A 2 3.02 15.90 -8.11
C LYS A 2 4.13 16.04 -7.07
N GLN A 3 3.82 16.57 -5.91
CA GLN A 3 4.78 16.73 -4.80
C GLN A 3 4.22 16.07 -3.54
N TYR A 4 5.10 15.47 -2.76
CA TYR A 4 4.79 14.84 -1.50
C TYR A 4 5.64 15.44 -0.38
N THR A 5 5.03 15.76 0.75
CA THR A 5 5.76 16.23 1.93
C THR A 5 5.90 15.08 2.92
N THR A 6 7.14 14.75 3.27
CA THR A 6 7.46 13.66 4.19
C THR A 6 6.92 13.92 5.59
N ILE A 7 6.56 12.84 6.26
CA ILE A 7 6.24 12.82 7.69
C ILE A 7 7.30 12.03 8.46
N LYS A 8 7.27 12.10 9.79
CA LYS A 8 8.22 11.39 10.65
C LYS A 8 8.18 9.90 10.36
N GLY A 9 9.36 9.32 10.13
CA GLY A 9 9.51 7.88 9.88
C GLY A 9 9.16 7.44 8.45
N ASP A 10 8.99 8.38 7.51
CA ASP A 10 8.91 8.02 6.10
C ASP A 10 10.25 7.43 5.61
N THR A 11 10.15 6.49 4.68
CA THR A 11 11.28 5.91 3.95
C THR A 11 10.98 5.96 2.46
N TRP A 12 12.01 5.80 1.63
CA TRP A 12 11.85 5.74 0.17
C TRP A 12 10.82 4.72 -0.28
N SER A 13 10.88 3.49 0.25
CA SER A 13 9.93 2.41 -0.05
C SER A 13 8.51 2.75 0.39
N ARG A 14 8.33 3.36 1.58
CA ARG A 14 7.00 3.74 2.08
C ARG A 14 6.35 4.82 1.22
N VAL A 15 7.11 5.84 0.82
CA VAL A 15 6.61 6.91 -0.04
C VAL A 15 6.33 6.37 -1.44
N ALA A 16 7.19 5.51 -1.98
CA ALA A 16 6.96 4.86 -3.27
C ALA A 16 5.68 4.00 -3.26
N TYR A 17 5.48 3.16 -2.24
CA TYR A 17 4.25 2.37 -2.13
C TYR A 17 2.99 3.24 -2.09
N LYS A 18 3.03 4.34 -1.33
CA LYS A 18 1.88 5.24 -1.15
C LYS A 18 1.57 6.08 -2.40
N GLU A 19 2.60 6.60 -3.06
CA GLU A 19 2.44 7.57 -4.15
C GLU A 19 2.53 6.95 -5.54
N LEU A 20 3.23 5.82 -5.68
CA LEU A 20 3.50 5.07 -6.92
C LEU A 20 2.87 3.66 -6.90
N GLY A 21 2.21 3.25 -5.82
CA GLY A 21 1.55 1.94 -5.71
C GLY A 21 2.48 0.74 -5.48
N SER A 22 3.81 0.93 -5.54
CA SER A 22 4.77 -0.15 -5.33
C SER A 22 6.03 0.35 -4.63
N GLU A 23 6.46 -0.37 -3.60
CA GLU A 23 7.70 -0.06 -2.87
C GLU A 23 8.96 -0.21 -3.73
N TYR A 24 8.91 -1.04 -4.78
CA TYR A 24 10.03 -1.30 -5.69
C TYR A 24 10.29 -0.14 -6.66
N LEU A 25 9.37 0.82 -6.77
CA LEU A 25 9.50 1.99 -7.63
C LEU A 25 10.28 3.14 -6.95
N PHE A 26 10.79 2.92 -5.74
CA PHE A 26 11.62 3.90 -5.03
C PHE A 26 12.87 4.38 -5.79
N PRO A 27 13.52 3.61 -6.70
CA PRO A 27 14.66 4.12 -7.47
C PRO A 27 14.27 5.30 -8.36
N LEU A 28 13.08 5.28 -8.97
CA LEU A 28 12.56 6.40 -9.76
C LEU A 28 12.35 7.65 -8.90
N LEU A 29 11.83 7.44 -7.69
CA LEU A 29 11.65 8.51 -6.71
C LEU A 29 13.02 9.09 -6.27
N LEU A 30 14.04 8.25 -6.14
CA LEU A 30 15.39 8.66 -5.75
C LEU A 30 16.11 9.42 -6.87
N ASP A 31 15.92 9.02 -8.13
CA ASP A 31 16.48 9.70 -9.29
C ASP A 31 15.95 11.14 -9.44
N GLU A 32 14.65 11.34 -9.18
CA GLU A 32 14.04 12.68 -9.21
C GLU A 32 14.45 13.54 -7.99
N ASN A 33 14.90 12.90 -6.90
CA ASN A 33 15.18 13.54 -5.61
C ASN A 33 16.60 13.27 -5.09
N GLN A 34 17.60 13.20 -5.97
CA GLN A 34 18.99 12.83 -5.62
C GLN A 34 19.59 13.66 -4.47
N LYS A 35 19.14 14.90 -4.30
CA LYS A 35 19.53 15.79 -3.17
C LYS A 35 19.28 15.18 -1.79
N PHE A 36 18.38 14.22 -1.68
CA PHE A 36 18.00 13.59 -0.41
C PHE A 36 18.43 12.13 -0.31
N ARG A 37 19.22 11.61 -1.26
CA ARG A 37 19.61 10.19 -1.35
C ARG A 37 20.24 9.62 -0.08
N ASP A 38 20.87 10.46 0.74
CA ASP A 38 21.56 10.04 1.97
C ASP A 38 20.59 9.84 3.15
N PHE A 39 19.31 10.21 3.00
CA PHE A 39 18.28 9.93 3.99
C PHE A 39 17.77 8.49 3.86
N LEU A 40 18.09 7.65 4.84
CA LEU A 40 17.46 6.33 5.02
C LEU A 40 16.05 6.44 5.61
N ILE A 41 15.88 7.37 6.56
CA ILE A 41 14.61 7.71 7.20
C ILE A 41 14.47 9.22 7.10
N PHE A 42 13.36 9.68 6.55
CA PHE A 42 13.10 11.09 6.35
C PHE A 42 12.67 11.78 7.66
N PRO A 43 13.23 12.96 7.96
CA PRO A 43 12.59 13.89 8.88
C PRO A 43 11.27 14.40 8.28
N PRO A 44 10.33 14.88 9.11
CA PRO A 44 9.12 15.50 8.62
C PRO A 44 9.42 16.83 7.90
N GLY A 45 8.65 17.14 6.86
CA GLY A 45 8.68 18.44 6.17
C GLY A 45 9.56 18.53 4.94
N ILE A 46 10.12 17.42 4.43
CA ILE A 46 10.88 17.41 3.18
C ILE A 46 9.91 17.24 2.01
N THR A 47 10.01 18.12 1.01
CA THR A 47 9.22 18.00 -0.22
C THR A 47 9.96 17.18 -1.27
N LEU A 48 9.38 16.03 -1.63
CA LEU A 48 9.81 15.12 -2.68
C LEU A 48 8.98 15.34 -3.95
N ASN A 49 9.63 15.34 -5.10
CA ASN A 49 9.01 15.33 -6.40
C ASN A 49 8.59 13.90 -6.73
N ILE A 50 7.31 13.70 -7.05
CA ILE A 50 6.80 12.39 -7.45
C ILE A 50 6.84 12.30 -8.98
N PRO A 51 7.59 11.34 -9.55
CA PRO A 51 7.62 11.13 -10.99
C PRO A 51 6.26 10.62 -11.47
N ASP A 52 5.85 11.04 -12.67
CA ASP A 52 4.62 10.54 -13.30
C ASP A 52 4.93 9.15 -13.88
N ILE A 53 4.53 8.09 -13.17
CA ILE A 53 4.51 6.73 -13.74
C ILE A 53 3.20 6.53 -14.48
N VAL A 54 3.29 5.94 -15.68
CA VAL A 54 2.11 5.41 -16.36
C VAL A 54 1.77 4.13 -15.61
N ASP A 55 0.65 4.12 -14.90
CA ASP A 55 0.15 2.94 -14.19
C ASP A 55 0.14 1.78 -15.20
N VAL A 56 0.99 0.78 -14.98
CA VAL A 56 0.88 -0.48 -15.71
C VAL A 56 -0.38 -1.13 -15.14
N GLU A 57 -1.40 -1.21 -15.98
CA GLU A 57 -2.72 -1.74 -15.65
C GLU A 57 -2.60 -2.96 -14.74
N THR A 58 -3.47 -3.00 -13.72
CA THR A 58 -3.67 -4.15 -12.84
C THR A 58 -3.65 -5.43 -13.67
N VAL A 59 -2.57 -6.20 -13.54
CA VAL A 59 -2.46 -7.51 -14.16
C VAL A 59 -3.62 -8.33 -13.59
N ASP A 60 -4.40 -8.96 -14.47
CA ASP A 60 -5.52 -9.81 -14.10
C ASP A 60 -5.01 -10.89 -13.13
N ASN A 61 -5.27 -10.70 -11.85
CA ASN A 61 -4.75 -11.57 -10.80
C ASN A 61 -5.44 -12.93 -10.93
N PRO A 62 -4.70 -14.03 -10.77
CA PRO A 62 -5.31 -15.34 -10.79
C PRO A 62 -6.32 -15.47 -9.63
N PRO A 63 -7.41 -16.26 -9.81
CA PRO A 63 -8.60 -16.22 -8.96
C PRO A 63 -8.34 -16.49 -7.47
N TRP A 64 -7.29 -17.24 -7.14
CA TRP A 64 -6.89 -17.56 -5.77
C TRP A 64 -6.32 -16.38 -4.96
N MET A 65 -6.04 -15.23 -5.58
CA MET A 65 -5.51 -14.05 -4.90
C MET A 65 -6.60 -13.15 -4.31
N ASN A 66 -7.85 -13.26 -4.77
CA ASN A 66 -8.98 -12.44 -4.31
C ASN A 66 -9.83 -13.13 -3.23
N ASP A 67 -9.53 -14.39 -2.88
CA ASP A 67 -10.36 -15.26 -2.04
C ASP A 67 -9.97 -15.26 -0.55
N ILE A 68 -9.19 -14.28 -0.08
CA ILE A 68 -9.16 -14.00 1.37
C ILE A 68 -10.45 -13.23 1.69
N VAL A 69 -11.56 -13.96 1.66
CA VAL A 69 -12.76 -13.59 2.39
C VAL A 69 -12.32 -13.57 3.84
N GLU A 70 -12.41 -12.41 4.49
CA GLU A 70 -12.44 -12.38 5.95
C GLU A 70 -13.57 -13.33 6.34
N GLU A 71 -13.23 -14.51 6.86
CA GLU A 71 -14.18 -15.37 7.54
C GLU A 71 -14.65 -14.56 8.75
N ASP A 72 -15.69 -13.74 8.52
CA ASP A 72 -16.52 -13.17 9.56
C ASP A 72 -16.82 -14.30 10.54
N GLU A 73 -16.36 -14.13 11.78
CA GLU A 73 -16.76 -14.93 12.93
C GLU A 73 -18.28 -14.75 13.15
N GLU A 74 -19.13 -15.36 12.32
CA GLU A 74 -20.54 -15.53 12.63
C GLU A 74 -20.69 -16.69 13.61
N GLU A 75 -20.76 -16.29 14.89
CA GLU A 75 -21.33 -17.04 16.01
C GLU A 75 -22.45 -18.00 15.58
N PRO A 76 -22.37 -19.31 15.85
CA PRO A 76 -23.47 -20.21 15.56
C PRO A 76 -24.65 -19.91 16.49
N SER A 77 -25.63 -19.19 15.97
CA SER A 77 -26.97 -19.11 16.53
C SER A 77 -27.60 -20.52 16.50
N GLY A 78 -27.46 -21.24 17.61
CA GLY A 78 -28.10 -22.53 17.81
C GLY A 78 -29.62 -22.38 17.80
N VAL A 79 -30.26 -22.85 16.73
CA VAL A 79 -31.69 -23.13 16.69
C VAL A 79 -31.86 -24.54 16.14
N ASP A 80 -32.14 -25.49 17.04
CA ASP A 80 -32.91 -26.69 16.70
C ASP A 80 -34.09 -26.78 17.69
N ASN A 81 -35.25 -26.34 17.22
CA ASN A 81 -36.54 -26.76 17.74
C ASN A 81 -37.01 -27.94 16.89
N ASP A 82 -37.09 -29.14 17.47
CA ASP A 82 -37.98 -30.23 17.01
C ASP A 82 -38.31 -31.10 18.23
N VAL A 83 -39.42 -30.86 18.92
CA VAL A 83 -40.75 -31.50 18.78
C VAL A 83 -40.73 -33.04 18.91
N GLY A 84 -41.27 -33.52 20.03
CA GLY A 84 -42.11 -34.73 20.05
C GLY A 84 -41.48 -36.06 20.46
N ALA A 85 -41.66 -36.43 21.73
CA ALA A 85 -42.13 -37.76 22.17
C ALA A 85 -42.70 -37.67 23.59
#